data_AF-U2HP27-F1
#
_entry.id   AF-U2HP27-F1
#
_cell.length_a   1.000
_cell.length_b   1.000
_cell.length_c   1.000
_cell.angle_alpha   90.00
_cell.angle_beta   90.00
_cell.angle_gamma   90.00
#
_symmetry.space_group_name_H-M   'P 1'
#
loop_
_entity.id
_entity.type
_entity.pdbx_description
1 polymer ?
#
loop_
_entity_poly.entity_id
_entity_poly.type
_entity_poly.pdbx_seq_one_letter_code
_entity_poly.pdbx_strand_id
1 'polypeptide(L)'
;MELSNIFQSQKTFFNSHQTKDIGFRKETLKKLKGILKANENRLYDAIYKDFRKGKFDTSLTELNLIYNEIDFFLKNLDKLSKPKKVKNSIEPAAR
;
A
#
# COMPACT_ATOMS: atom_id res chain seq x y z
N MET A 1 13.10 11.50 -18.59
CA MET A 1 13.63 10.48 -17.67
C MET A 1 13.60 9.15 -18.41
N GLU A 2 14.75 8.51 -18.58
CA GLU A 2 14.82 7.20 -19.22
C GLU A 2 14.26 6.11 -18.30
N LEU A 3 13.42 5.22 -18.83
CA LEU A 3 12.77 4.14 -18.07
C LEU A 3 13.79 3.25 -17.32
N SER A 4 14.92 2.98 -17.96
CA SER A 4 16.02 2.19 -17.37
C SER A 4 16.53 2.82 -16.07
N ASN A 5 16.67 4.14 -16.02
CA ASN A 5 17.19 4.84 -14.84
C ASN A 5 16.20 4.78 -13.67
N ILE A 6 14.90 4.93 -13.94
CA ILE A 6 13.85 4.78 -12.91
C ILE A 6 13.90 3.37 -12.33
N PHE A 7 13.93 2.35 -13.19
CA PHE A 7 13.98 0.96 -12.75
C PHE A 7 15.22 0.66 -11.88
N GLN A 8 16.41 1.10 -12.31
CA GLN A 8 17.62 0.89 -11.53
C GLN A 8 17.58 1.61 -10.18
N SER A 9 17.05 2.83 -10.13
CA SER A 9 16.90 3.56 -8.85
C SER A 9 15.97 2.83 -7.86
N GLN A 10 14.84 2.31 -8.34
CA GLN A 10 13.90 1.54 -7.52
C GLN A 10 14.52 0.23 -7.03
N LYS A 11 15.26 -0.47 -7.89
CA LYS A 11 15.96 -1.71 -7.55
C LYS A 11 17.05 -1.47 -6.49
N THR A 12 17.86 -0.44 -6.66
CA THR A 12 18.88 -0.04 -5.69
C THR A 12 18.25 0.31 -4.34
N PHE A 13 17.16 1.08 -4.35
CA PHE A 13 16.46 1.43 -3.11
C PHE A 13 15.87 0.19 -2.41
N PHE A 14 15.23 -0.73 -3.14
CA PHE A 14 14.72 -1.97 -2.56
C PHE A 14 15.84 -2.84 -1.96
N ASN A 15 16.99 -2.91 -2.63
CA ASN A 15 18.17 -3.66 -2.19
C ASN A 15 18.84 -3.06 -0.95
N SER A 16 18.56 -1.78 -0.62
CA SER A 16 19.00 -1.18 0.66
C SER A 16 18.29 -1.74 1.89
N HIS A 17 17.25 -2.56 1.70
CA HIS A 17 16.43 -3.17 2.74
C HIS A 17 15.64 -2.22 3.64
N GLN A 18 15.66 -0.91 3.37
CA GLN A 18 14.85 0.07 4.12
C GLN A 18 13.35 -0.27 4.10
N THR A 19 12.85 -0.85 2.99
CA THR A 19 11.45 -1.28 2.85
C THR A 19 11.08 -2.49 3.71
N LYS A 20 12.04 -3.16 4.36
CA LYS A 20 11.76 -4.25 5.31
C LYS A 20 11.27 -3.74 6.65
N ASP A 21 11.70 -2.55 7.05
CA ASP A 21 11.29 -1.95 8.32
C ASP A 21 9.79 -1.62 8.32
N ILE A 22 9.09 -2.03 9.39
CA ILE A 22 7.64 -1.83 9.53
C ILE A 22 7.33 -0.35 9.77
N GLY A 23 8.20 0.37 10.48
CA GLY A 23 8.07 1.81 10.70
C GLY A 23 8.09 2.59 9.38
N PHE A 24 9.07 2.31 8.52
CA PHE A 24 9.18 2.87 7.19
C PHE A 24 7.91 2.67 6.35
N ARG A 25 7.35 1.45 6.37
CA ARG A 25 6.09 1.16 5.66
C ARG A 25 4.91 1.97 6.20
N LYS A 26 4.78 2.08 7.53
CA LYS A 26 3.72 2.89 8.17
C LYS A 26 3.84 4.36 7.82
N GLU A 27 5.04 4.93 7.88
CA GLU A 27 5.26 6.33 7.49
C GLU A 27 4.98 6.57 6.01
N THR A 28 5.32 5.60 5.15
CA THR A 28 4.98 5.66 3.72
C THR A 28 3.45 5.66 3.49
N LEU A 29 2.71 4.81 4.21
CA LEU A 29 1.24 4.77 4.14
C LEU A 29 0.59 6.08 4.65
N LYS A 30 1.09 6.64 5.76
CA LYS A 30 0.64 7.94 6.28
C LYS A 30 0.90 9.05 5.27
N LYS A 31 2.10 9.08 4.67
CA LYS A 31 2.46 10.03 3.63
C LYS A 31 1.54 9.91 2.42
N LEU A 32 1.24 8.69 1.96
CA LEU A 32 0.31 8.44 0.86
C LEU A 32 -1.09 8.99 1.18
N LYS A 33 -1.64 8.66 2.36
CA LYS A 33 -2.94 9.17 2.81
C LYS A 33 -2.96 10.70 2.85
N GLY A 34 -1.90 11.33 3.37
CA GLY A 34 -1.76 12.79 3.41
C GLY A 34 -1.75 13.43 2.01
N ILE A 35 -0.98 12.85 1.08
CA ILE A 35 -0.93 13.32 -0.32
C ILE A 35 -2.30 13.20 -0.99
N LEU A 36 -2.99 12.07 -0.82
CA LEU A 36 -4.32 11.86 -1.39
C LEU A 36 -5.31 12.88 -0.83
N LYS A 37 -5.34 13.08 0.50
CA LYS A 37 -6.22 14.05 1.16
C LYS A 37 -5.96 15.48 0.69
N ALA A 38 -4.70 15.90 0.61
CA ALA A 38 -4.32 17.23 0.14
C ALA A 38 -4.69 17.49 -1.33
N ASN A 39 -4.93 16.43 -2.12
CA ASN A 39 -5.21 16.52 -3.55
C ASN A 39 -6.62 16.02 -3.93
N GLU A 40 -7.55 15.85 -2.99
CA GLU A 40 -8.88 15.27 -3.24
C GLU A 40 -9.62 15.97 -4.39
N ASN A 41 -9.65 17.31 -4.41
CA ASN A 41 -10.33 18.04 -5.49
C ASN A 41 -9.71 17.78 -6.87
N ARG A 42 -8.38 17.70 -6.96
CA ARG A 42 -7.69 17.41 -8.22
C ARG A 42 -8.01 15.99 -8.71
N LEU A 43 -8.16 15.04 -7.79
CA LEU A 43 -8.53 13.66 -8.10
C LEU A 43 -9.99 13.59 -8.59
N TYR A 44 -10.91 14.29 -7.91
CA TYR A 44 -12.30 14.39 -8.37
C TYR A 44 -12.41 14.98 -9.77
N ASP A 45 -11.68 16.07 -10.04
CA ASP A 45 -11.70 16.73 -11.35
C ASP A 45 -11.14 15.82 -12.45
N ALA A 46 -10.06 15.09 -12.18
CA ALA A 46 -9.47 14.15 -13.14
C ALA A 46 -10.42 12.98 -13.44
N ILE A 47 -10.97 12.35 -12.40
CA ILE A 47 -11.91 11.22 -12.55
C ILE A 47 -13.19 11.66 -13.26
N TYR A 48 -13.68 12.88 -13.01
CA TYR A 48 -14.79 13.43 -13.76
C TYR A 48 -14.44 13.65 -15.23
N LYS A 49 -13.24 14.13 -15.55
CA LYS A 49 -12.82 14.33 -16.96
C LYS A 49 -12.73 13.01 -17.72
N ASP A 50 -12.23 11.96 -17.08
CA ASP A 50 -12.01 10.66 -17.73
C ASP A 50 -13.28 9.81 -17.78
N PHE A 51 -14.07 9.80 -16.69
CA PHE A 51 -15.18 8.86 -16.51
C PHE A 51 -16.54 9.54 -16.33
N ARG A 52 -16.60 10.87 -16.24
CA ARG A 52 -17.82 11.65 -15.94
C ARG A 52 -18.52 11.25 -14.64
N LYS A 53 -17.80 10.57 -13.73
CA LYS A 53 -18.29 10.17 -12.41
C LYS A 53 -18.34 11.39 -11.47
N GLY A 54 -19.47 11.59 -10.79
CA GLY A 54 -19.66 12.69 -9.84
C GLY A 54 -18.76 12.57 -8.60
N LYS A 55 -18.60 13.67 -7.85
CA LYS A 55 -17.76 13.72 -6.64
C LYS A 55 -18.21 12.71 -5.57
N PHE A 56 -19.52 12.58 -5.36
CA PHE A 56 -20.08 11.64 -4.38
C PHE A 56 -19.74 10.19 -4.74
N ASP A 57 -20.06 9.78 -5.97
CA ASP A 57 -19.78 8.43 -6.46
C ASP A 57 -18.28 8.13 -6.43
N THR A 58 -17.46 9.09 -6.85
CA THR A 58 -15.99 8.97 -6.81
C THR A 58 -15.47 8.82 -5.39
N SER A 59 -16.02 9.56 -4.43
CA SER A 59 -15.65 9.42 -3.02
C SER A 59 -16.00 8.03 -2.50
N LEU A 60 -17.23 7.57 -2.75
CA LEU A 60 -17.74 6.30 -2.27
C LEU A 60 -17.00 5.10 -2.86
N THR A 61 -16.72 5.13 -4.17
CA THR A 61 -16.23 3.97 -4.93
C THR A 61 -14.73 3.97 -5.19
N GLU A 62 -14.04 5.09 -4.97
CA GLU A 62 -12.60 5.19 -5.20
C GLU A 62 -11.88 5.60 -3.90
N LEU A 63 -12.07 6.85 -3.46
CA LEU A 63 -11.21 7.45 -2.43
C LEU A 63 -11.45 6.87 -1.03
N ASN A 64 -12.71 6.66 -0.63
CA ASN A 64 -13.01 6.09 0.68
C ASN A 64 -12.56 4.64 0.79
N LEU A 65 -12.62 3.86 -0.29
CA LEU A 65 -12.06 2.51 -0.31
C LEU A 65 -10.55 2.54 -0.06
N ILE A 66 -9.83 3.42 -0.76
CA ILE A 66 -8.38 3.60 -0.56
C ILE A 66 -8.07 4.04 0.87
N TYR A 67 -8.82 5.00 1.43
CA TYR A 67 -8.58 5.45 2.80
C TYR A 67 -8.82 4.34 3.83
N ASN A 68 -9.89 3.57 3.66
CA ASN A 68 -10.21 2.45 4.54
C ASN A 68 -9.13 1.36 4.46
N GLU A 69 -8.62 1.04 3.28
CA GLU A 69 -7.52 0.09 3.10
C GLU A 69 -6.24 0.59 3.78
N ILE A 70 -5.87 1.86 3.57
CA ILE A 70 -4.69 2.44 4.24
C ILE A 70 -4.84 2.37 5.76
N ASP A 71 -6.01 2.70 6.31
CA ASP A 71 -6.27 2.65 7.75
C ASP A 71 -6.27 1.22 8.28
N PHE A 72 -6.82 0.27 7.52
CA PHE A 72 -6.74 -1.15 7.85
C PHE A 72 -5.28 -1.62 7.93
N PHE A 73 -4.45 -1.31 6.93
CA PHE A 73 -3.05 -1.70 6.94
C PHE A 73 -2.30 -1.01 8.08
N LEU A 74 -2.48 0.30 8.30
CA LEU A 74 -1.85 1.01 9.43
C LEU A 74 -2.16 0.36 10.78
N LYS A 75 -3.41 -0.09 10.98
CA LYS A 75 -3.85 -0.77 12.21
C LYS A 75 -3.29 -2.18 12.36
N ASN A 76 -3.11 -2.91 11.25
CA ASN A 76 -2.85 -4.35 11.28
C ASN A 76 -1.42 -4.74 10.85
N LEU A 77 -0.59 -3.81 10.37
CA LEU A 77 0.66 -4.14 9.69
C LEU A 77 1.64 -4.94 10.55
N ASP A 78 1.72 -4.68 11.86
CA ASP A 78 2.61 -5.44 12.76
C ASP A 78 2.16 -6.91 12.87
N LYS A 79 0.84 -7.14 12.90
CA LYS A 79 0.28 -8.49 12.93
C LYS A 79 0.48 -9.21 11.59
N LEU A 80 0.24 -8.50 10.49
CA LEU A 80 0.35 -9.04 9.13
C LEU A 80 1.79 -9.34 8.73
N SER A 81 2.76 -8.60 9.28
CA SER A 81 4.19 -8.77 8.96
C SER A 81 4.88 -9.83 9.82
N LYS A 82 4.23 -10.36 10.86
CA LYS A 82 4.84 -11.35 11.76
C LYS A 82 4.98 -12.72 11.06
N PRO A 83 6.10 -13.43 11.26
CA PRO A 83 6.22 -14.83 10.85
C PRO A 83 5.09 -15.67 11.44
N LYS A 84 4.40 -16.44 10.60
CA LYS A 84 3.35 -17.36 11.03
C LYS A 84 3.97 -18.73 11.32
N LYS A 85 3.94 -19.16 12.58
CA LYS A 85 4.34 -20.53 12.95
C LYS A 85 3.34 -21.51 12.31
N VAL A 86 3.87 -22.50 11.60
CA VAL A 86 3.09 -23.61 11.04
C VAL A 86 3.41 -24.88 11.82
N LYS A 87 2.46 -25.82 11.89
CA LYS A 87 2.73 -27.13 12.48
C LYS A 87 3.64 -27.90 11.52
N ASN A 88 4.68 -28.54 12.04
CA ASN A 88 5.47 -29.48 11.27
C ASN A 88 4.62 -30.75 11.08
N SER A 89 4.44 -31.21 9.83
CA SER A 89 3.93 -32.55 9.56
C SER A 89 5.00 -33.55 9.95
N ILE A 90 5.03 -33.94 11.22
CA ILE A 90 5.78 -35.11 11.65
C ILE A 90 4.84 -36.30 11.40
N GLU A 91 4.94 -36.86 10.20
CA GLU A 91 4.59 -38.27 10.00
C GLU A 91 5.55 -39.07 10.89
N PRO A 92 5.07 -39.91 11.83
CA PRO A 92 5.97 -40.73 12.62
C PRO A 92 6.59 -41.73 11.64
N ALA A 93 7.91 -41.62 11.43
CA ALA A 93 8.65 -42.65 10.73
C ALA A 93 8.32 -43.99 11.41
N ALA A 94 7.66 -44.87 10.66
CA ALA A 94 7.38 -46.22 11.08
C ALA A 94 8.65 -46.85 11.66
N ARG A 95 8.57 -47.29 12.91
CA ARG A 95 9.52 -48.22 13.52
C ARG A 95 8.81 -49.54 13.69
#